data_AF-A0AAU9SMY4-F1
#
_entry.id   AF-A0AAU9SMY4-F1
#
_cell.length_a   1.000
_cell.length_b   1.000
_cell.length_c   1.000
_cell.angle_alpha   90.00
_cell.angle_beta   90.00
_cell.angle_gamma   90.00
#
_symmetry.space_group_name_H-M   'P 1'
#
loop_
_entity.id
_entity.type
_entity.pdbx_description
1 polymer ?
#
loop_
_entity_poly.entity_id
_entity_poly.type
_entity_poly.pdbx_seq_one_letter_code
_entity_poly.pdbx_strand_id
1 'polypeptide(L)' 'KRRVYSRNVALRMMMEGFCSKLRIEMSILRFHFDGKRIRPDQTPNELGLEDEDEIDAFFDQYGGCSLCYRYYQCLKNH' A
#
# COMPACT_ATOMS: atom_id res chain seq x y z
N LYS A 1 8.65 15.32 6.04
CA LYS A 1 7.77 15.75 4.93
C LYS A 1 6.99 14.54 4.45
N ARG A 2 5.66 14.50 4.61
CA ARG A 2 4.81 13.46 4.00
C ARG A 2 4.79 13.69 2.49
N ARG A 3 4.90 12.62 1.70
CA ARG A 3 4.82 12.70 0.24
C ARG A 3 3.34 12.68 -0.12
N VAL A 4 2.84 13.78 -0.69
CA VAL A 4 1.46 13.90 -1.16
C VAL A 4 1.44 13.38 -2.59
N TYR A 5 0.57 12.41 -2.88
CA TYR A 5 0.45 11.81 -4.21
C TYR A 5 -0.74 12.43 -4.93
N SER A 6 -0.56 12.76 -6.21
CA SER A 6 -1.64 13.33 -7.02
C SER A 6 -2.64 12.25 -7.41
N ARG A 7 -3.93 12.59 -7.37
CA ARG A 7 -5.06 11.67 -7.65
C ARG A 7 -5.09 11.16 -9.09
N ASN A 8 -4.33 11.82 -9.98
CA ASN A 8 -4.22 11.47 -11.40
C ASN A 8 -2.92 10.71 -11.74
N VAL A 9 -2.06 10.48 -10.76
CA VAL A 9 -0.78 9.78 -10.96
C VAL A 9 -0.95 8.33 -10.54
N ALA A 10 -0.34 7.42 -11.31
CA ALA A 10 -0.37 6.00 -11.02
C ALA A 10 0.17 5.69 -9.62
N LEU A 11 -0.50 4.76 -8.91
CA LEU A 11 -0.14 4.38 -7.55
C LEU A 11 1.22 3.68 -7.43
N ARG A 12 1.82 3.25 -8.54
CA ARG A 12 3.16 2.65 -8.59
C ARG A 12 4.20 3.43 -7.79
N MET A 13 4.28 4.76 -7.96
CA MET A 13 5.29 5.58 -7.27
C MET A 13 5.10 5.60 -5.74
N MET A 14 3.85 5.46 -5.29
CA MET A 14 3.54 5.33 -3.87
C MET A 14 3.99 3.97 -3.35
N MET A 15 3.60 2.90 -4.05
CA MET A 15 3.95 1.52 -3.69
C MET A 15 5.46 1.30 -3.67
N GLU A 16 6.20 1.76 -4.70
CA GLU A 16 7.66 1.67 -4.76
C GLU A 16 8.32 2.45 -3.62
N GLY A 17 7.83 3.67 -3.34
CA GLY A 17 8.32 4.47 -2.22
C GLY A 17 8.09 3.82 -0.86
N PHE A 18 7.01 3.06 -0.71
CA PHE A 18 6.73 2.28 0.48
C PHE A 18 7.67 1.07 0.60
N CYS A 19 7.79 0.27 -0.46
CA CYS A 19 8.66 -0.90 -0.52
C CYS A 19 10.14 -0.52 -0.26
N SER A 20 10.59 0.60 -0.85
CA SER A 20 11.93 1.14 -0.66
C SER A 20 12.23 1.50 0.80
N LYS A 21 11.24 2.04 1.55
CA LYS A 21 11.42 2.34 2.99
C LYS A 21 11.56 1.08 3.83
N LEU A 22 10.84 0.03 3.48
CA LEU A 22 10.88 -1.26 4.18
C LEU A 22 12.03 -2.16 3.70
N ARG A 23 12.75 -1.76 2.64
CA ARG A 23 13.81 -2.54 1.98
C ARG A 23 13.32 -3.91 1.52
N ILE A 24 12.10 -3.94 0.98
CA ILE A 24 11.47 -5.13 0.42
C ILE A 24 11.14 -4.92 -1.04
N GLU A 25 11.06 -6.02 -1.78
CA GLU A 25 10.68 -5.98 -3.20
C GLU A 25 9.17 -5.82 -3.36
N MET A 26 8.75 -5.01 -4.33
CA MET A 26 7.31 -4.77 -4.55
C MET A 26 6.54 -6.04 -4.92
N SER A 27 7.22 -7.03 -5.51
CA SER A 27 6.66 -8.34 -5.85
C SER A 27 6.18 -9.12 -4.62
N ILE A 28 6.77 -8.86 -3.45
CA ILE A 28 6.46 -9.58 -2.21
C ILE A 28 5.27 -9.00 -1.46
N LEU A 29 4.71 -7.88 -1.95
CA LEU A 29 3.56 -7.22 -1.36
C LEU A 29 2.34 -7.25 -2.28
N ARG A 30 1.17 -7.21 -1.64
CA ARG A 30 -0.16 -7.14 -2.24
C ARG A 30 -0.91 -6.00 -1.58
N PHE A 31 -1.13 -4.93 -2.34
CA PHE A 31 -1.86 -3.76 -1.88
C PHE A 31 -3.37 -3.95 -2.10
N HIS A 32 -4.18 -3.59 -1.12
CA HIS A 32 -5.63 -3.63 -1.18
C HIS A 32 -6.23 -2.31 -0.70
N PHE A 33 -7.36 -1.95 -1.28
CA PHE A 33 -8.22 -0.86 -0.83
C PHE A 33 -9.64 -1.38 -0.82
N ASP A 34 -10.36 -1.18 0.28
CA ASP A 34 -11.73 -1.69 0.46
C ASP A 34 -11.86 -3.20 0.13
N GLY A 35 -10.87 -3.99 0.56
CA GLY A 35 -10.81 -5.44 0.28
C GLY A 35 -10.51 -5.82 -1.17
N LYS A 36 -10.34 -4.87 -2.09
CA LYS A 36 -10.01 -5.12 -3.50
C LYS A 36 -8.52 -4.92 -3.74
N ARG A 37 -7.92 -5.85 -4.49
CA ARG A 37 -6.50 -5.75 -4.87
C ARG A 37 -6.28 -4.57 -5.82
N ILE A 38 -5.32 -3.73 -5.48
CA ILE A 38 -4.89 -2.59 -6.29
C ILE A 38 -3.75 -3.02 -7.23
N ARG A 39 -3.82 -2.57 -8.48
CA ARG A 39 -2.75 -2.72 -9.48
C ARG A 39 -1.91 -1.43 -9.55
N PRO A 40 -0.59 -1.53 -9.81
CA PRO A 40 0.30 -0.37 -9.81
C PRO A 40 -0.01 0.68 -10.89
N ASP A 41 -0.66 0.27 -11.97
CA ASP A 41 -1.10 1.12 -13.08
C ASP A 41 -2.39 1.89 -12.79
N GLN A 42 -3.13 1.53 -11.73
CA GLN A 42 -4.36 2.24 -11.36
C GLN A 42 -4.06 3.59 -10.74
N THR A 43 -5.00 4.52 -10.95
CA THR A 43 -4.96 5.85 -10.34
C THR A 43 -5.86 5.91 -9.10
N PRO A 44 -5.56 6.81 -8.14
CA PRO A 44 -6.45 7.06 -7.02
C PRO A 44 -7.88 7.40 -7.45
N ASN A 45 -8.05 8.17 -8.53
CA ASN A 45 -9.37 8.54 -9.04
C ASN A 45 -10.19 7.34 -9.53
N GLU A 46 -9.57 6.35 -10.18
CA GLU A 46 -10.24 5.12 -10.61
C GLU A 46 -10.70 4.24 -9.44
N LEU A 47 -9.98 4.32 -8.32
CA LEU A 47 -10.27 3.55 -7.11
C LEU A 47 -11.19 4.29 -6.15
N GLY A 48 -11.50 5.57 -6.42
CA GLY A 48 -12.27 6.42 -5.50
C GLY A 48 -11.51 6.79 -4.24
N LEU A 49 -10.17 6.79 -4.27
CA LEU A 49 -9.34 7.15 -3.13
C LEU A 49 -9.44 8.65 -2.82
N GLU A 50 -9.69 8.94 -1.54
CA GLU A 50 -9.72 10.25 -0.93
C GLU A 50 -8.46 10.58 -0.14
N ASP A 51 -8.32 11.87 0.18
CA ASP A 51 -7.27 12.28 1.10
C ASP A 51 -7.57 11.66 2.46
N GLU A 52 -6.54 11.10 3.09
CA GLU A 52 -6.63 10.34 4.36
C GLU A 52 -7.18 8.90 4.25
N ASP A 53 -7.49 8.42 3.04
CA ASP A 53 -7.81 6.99 2.86
C ASP A 53 -6.61 6.07 3.14
N GLU A 54 -6.91 4.88 3.65
CA GLU A 54 -5.92 3.87 4.03
C GLU A 54 -5.82 2.76 2.97
N ILE A 55 -4.59 2.35 2.66
CA ILE A 55 -4.31 1.21 1.77
C ILE A 55 -3.65 0.13 2.58
N ASP A 56 -4.25 -1.06 2.58
CA ASP A 56 -3.68 -2.24 3.21
C ASP A 56 -2.56 -2.83 2.35
N ALA A 57 -1.47 -3.28 2.97
CA ALA A 57 -0.39 -3.99 2.29
C ALA A 57 -0.12 -5.33 2.99
N PHE A 58 -0.26 -6.43 2.25
CA PHE A 58 -0.04 -7.79 2.74
C PHE A 58 1.17 -8.41 2.07
N PHE A 59 1.92 -9.25 2.79
CA PHE A 59 2.94 -10.07 2.15
C PHE A 59 2.28 -11.14 1.28
N ASP A 60 2.71 -11.20 0.02
CA ASP A 60 2.44 -12.33 -0.85
C ASP A 60 3.08 -13.55 -0.19
N GLN A 61 2.32 -14.62 0.02
CA GLN A 61 2.65 -15.72 0.93
C GLN A 61 4.04 -16.32 0.63
N TYR A 62 5.07 -15.98 1.43
CA TYR A 62 6.37 -16.64 1.40
C TYR A 62 6.30 -17.89 2.27
N GLY A 63 5.99 -19.04 1.65
CA GLY A 63 6.19 -20.36 2.25
C GLY A 63 5.29 -20.66 3.45
N GLY A 64 4.06 -21.14 3.20
CA GLY A 64 3.30 -21.95 4.15
C GLY A 64 2.72 -21.28 5.40
N CYS A 65 3.12 -20.06 5.74
CA CYS A 65 2.54 -19.27 6.82
C CYS A 65 1.87 -18.02 6.26
N SER A 66 0.54 -17.96 6.36
CA SER A 66 -0.26 -16.76 6.08
C SER A 66 0.00 -15.71 7.18
N LEU A 67 1.16 -15.05 7.16
CA LEU A 67 1.44 -13.92 8.05
C LEU A 67 0.64 -12.69 7.59
N CYS A 68 -0.60 -12.60 8.09
CA CYS A 68 -1.41 -11.39 8.01
C CYS A 68 -0.81 -10.34 8.97
N TYR A 69 0.05 -9.45 8.45
CA TYR A 69 0.33 -8.20 9.14
C TYR A 69 -0.84 -7.24 8.86
N ARG A 70 -1.79 -7.14 9.80
CA ARG A 70 -2.76 -6.05 9.85
C ARG A 70 -2.06 -4.86 10.49
N TYR A 71 -1.87 -3.76 9.76
CA TYR A 71 -1.26 -2.58 10.35
C TYR A 71 -2.32 -1.75 11.10
N TYR A 72 -2.39 -1.92 12.43
CA TYR A 72 -2.99 -0.91 13.31
C TYR A 72 -1.90 0.10 13.69
N GLN A 73 -2.03 1.34 13.20
CA GLN A 73 -1.46 2.60 13.70
C GLN A 73 0.06 2.71 13.98
N CYS A 74 0.76 3.57 13.23
CA CYS A 74 1.77 4.50 13.82
C CYS A 74 1.22 5.93 13.82
N LEU A 75 0.20 6.18 14.65
CA LEU A 75 0.01 7.50 15.24
C LEU A 75 -0.48 7.46 16.70
N LYS A 76 -0.37 6.33 17.40
CA LYS A 76 -0.43 6.32 18.88
C LYS A 76 0.63 5.40 19.50
N ASN A 77 1.59 6.06 20.17
CA ASN A 77 2.46 5.57 21.24
C ASN A 77 3.55 4.54 20.89
N HIS A 78 4.66 5.01 20.32
CA HIS A 78 5.93 5.23 21.04
C HIS A 78 6.95 5.90 20.11
#